data_AF-A0A382YMK7-F1
#
_entry.id   AF-A0A382YMK7-F1
#
_cell.length_a   1.000
_cell.length_b   1.000
_cell.length_c   1.000
_cell.angle_alpha   90.00
_cell.angle_beta   90.00
_cell.angle_gamma   90.00
#
_symmetry.space_group_name_H-M   'P 1'
#
loop_
_entity.id
_entity.type
_entity.pdbx_description
1 polymer ?
#
loop_
_entity_poly.entity_id
_entity_poly.type
_entity_poly.pdbx_seq_one_letter_code
_entity_poly.pdbx_strand_id
1 'polypeptide(L)'
;MKRIFILLGSLDRRIIFLIVGLSVLIPLLKPEWVNLPIRPRPESQIVFDEINKLNEGDKVILSFEYGPSTKPEIHPMSIAILKHLYAKNIQVYGFALWPDGNFMST
;
A
#
# COMPACT_ATOMS: atom_id res chain seq x y z
N MET A 1 5.38 18.68 33.74
CA MET A 1 6.16 17.98 32.70
C MET A 1 7.17 16.97 33.25
N LYS A 2 8.17 17.35 34.06
CA LYS A 2 9.20 16.40 34.60
C LYS A 2 8.63 15.11 35.22
N ARG A 3 7.57 15.21 36.03
CA ARG A 3 6.90 14.04 36.65
C ARG A 3 6.32 13.04 35.64
N ILE A 4 5.75 13.52 34.53
CA ILE A 4 5.16 12.66 33.49
C ILE A 4 6.27 11.87 32.78
N PHE A 5 7.41 12.51 32.47
CA PHE A 5 8.55 11.83 31.86
C PHE A 5 9.15 10.76 32.77
N ILE A 6 9.24 11.00 34.08
CA ILE A 6 9.74 9.99 35.04
C ILE A 6 8.76 8.81 35.16
N LEU A 7 7.45 9.07 35.14
CA LEU A 7 6.42 8.04 35.19
C LEU A 7 6.38 7.21 33.89
N LEU A 8 6.55 7.84 32.73
CA LEU A 8 6.67 7.16 31.45
C LEU A 8 7.99 6.38 31.33
N GLY A 9 9.08 6.86 31.92
CA GLY A 9 10.36 6.15 31.94
C GLY A 9 10.42 4.96 32.89
N SER A 10 9.48 4.85 33.84
CA SER A 10 9.38 3.74 34.79
C SER A 10 8.30 2.71 34.42
N LEU A 11 7.64 2.89 33.27
CA LEU A 11 6.63 1.97 32.75
C LEU A 11 7.25 0.64 32.34
N ASP A 12 6.62 -0.46 32.77
CA ASP A 12 7.07 -1.80 32.41
C ASP A 12 6.97 -2.03 30.89
N ARG A 13 8.08 -2.43 30.27
CA ARG A 13 8.17 -2.72 28.84
C ARG A 13 7.10 -3.72 28.37
N ARG A 14 6.66 -4.66 29.23
CA ARG A 14 5.61 -5.65 28.89
C ARG A 14 4.28 -4.98 28.59
N ILE A 15 3.93 -3.95 29.37
CA ILE A 15 2.70 -3.18 29.14
C ILE A 15 2.81 -2.39 27.83
N ILE A 16 3.98 -1.81 27.56
CA ILE A 16 4.24 -1.09 26.29
C ILE A 16 4.05 -2.04 25.10
N PHE A 17 4.67 -3.22 25.12
CA PHE A 17 4.53 -4.21 24.03
C PHE A 17 3.10 -4.71 23.87
N LEU A 18 2.36 -4.89 24.98
CA LEU A 18 0.96 -5.30 24.93
C LEU A 18 0.09 -4.22 24.29
N ILE A 19 0.30 -2.94 24.63
CA ILE A 19 -0.41 -1.81 24.01
C ILE A 19 -0.10 -1.74 22.51
N VAL A 20 1.18 -1.78 22.13
CA VAL A 20 1.60 -1.75 20.71
C VAL A 20 0.99 -2.93 19.94
N GLY A 21 1.04 -4.13 20.52
CA GLY A 21 0.45 -5.34 19.93
C GLY A 21 -1.05 -5.20 19.73
N LEU A 22 -1.79 -4.73 20.74
CA LEU A 22 -3.23 -4.49 20.63
C LEU A 22 -3.56 -3.40 19.60
N SER A 23 -2.75 -2.33 19.51
CA SER A 23 -2.93 -1.26 18.53
C SER A 23 -2.84 -1.76 17.08
N VAL A 24 -2.08 -2.84 16.81
CA VAL A 24 -2.03 -3.47 15.48
C VAL A 24 -3.09 -4.57 15.33
N LEU A 25 -3.30 -5.38 16.38
CA LEU A 25 -4.21 -6.53 16.34
C LEU A 25 -5.68 -6.12 16.20
N ILE A 26 -6.11 -5.05 16.88
CA ILE A 26 -7.51 -4.61 16.87
C ILE A 26 -7.95 -4.18 15.46
N PRO A 27 -7.22 -3.29 14.74
CA PRO A 27 -7.55 -2.97 13.35
C PRO A 27 -7.52 -4.18 12.41
N LEU A 28 -6.65 -5.16 12.67
CA LEU A 28 -6.56 -6.38 11.86
C LEU A 28 -7.80 -7.28 12.02
N LEU A 29 -8.31 -7.43 13.25
CA LEU A 29 -9.48 -8.28 13.54
C LEU A 29 -10.82 -7.60 13.25
N LYS A 30 -10.88 -6.27 13.40
CA LYS A 30 -12.08 -5.44 13.23
C LYS A 30 -11.73 -4.13 12.51
N PRO A 31 -11.40 -4.18 11.20
CA PRO A 31 -11.04 -2.97 10.44
C PRO A 31 -12.17 -1.94 10.43
N GLU A 32 -13.43 -2.39 10.47
CA GLU A 32 -14.61 -1.51 10.52
C GLU A 32 -14.66 -0.61 11.77
N TRP A 33 -14.00 -1.00 12.88
CA TRP A 33 -13.97 -0.19 14.11
C TRP A 33 -13.07 1.04 13.98
N VAL A 34 -12.15 1.02 13.02
CA VAL A 34 -11.22 2.11 12.74
C VAL A 34 -11.40 2.50 11.29
N ASN A 35 -12.40 3.34 11.03
CA ASN A 35 -12.66 3.84 9.69
C ASN A 35 -11.58 4.89 9.35
N LEU A 36 -10.52 4.45 8.66
CA LEU A 36 -9.48 5.34 8.16
C LEU A 36 -10.03 6.07 6.93
N PRO A 37 -10.23 7.40 6.99
CA PRO A 37 -10.73 8.15 5.84
C PRO A 37 -9.63 8.27 4.77
N ILE A 38 -9.53 7.26 3.91
CA ILE A 38 -8.64 7.27 2.76
C ILE A 38 -9.32 8.09 1.67
N ARG A 39 -8.82 9.30 1.43
CA ARG A 39 -9.29 10.16 0.34
C ARG A 39 -8.29 10.09 -0.81
N PRO A 40 -8.75 10.06 -2.07
CA PRO A 40 -7.86 10.20 -3.22
C PRO A 40 -7.08 11.51 -3.11
N ARG A 41 -5.77 11.43 -3.33
CA ARG A 41 -4.92 12.62 -3.48
C ARG A 41 -4.89 13.03 -4.96
N PRO A 42 -4.56 14.30 -5.28
CA PRO A 42 -4.50 14.78 -6.66
C PRO A 42 -3.67 13.88 -7.58
N GLU A 43 -2.56 13.33 -7.08
CA GLU A 43 -1.65 12.48 -7.86
C GLU A 43 -2.32 11.14 -8.22
N SER A 44 -3.02 10.52 -7.27
CA SER A 44 -3.77 9.29 -7.52
C SER A 44 -4.95 9.52 -8.47
N GLN A 45 -5.59 10.70 -8.41
CA GLN A 45 -6.69 11.04 -9.30
C GLN A 45 -6.21 11.23 -10.73
N ILE A 46 -5.07 11.90 -10.93
CA ILE A 46 -4.46 12.08 -12.26
C ILE A 46 -4.21 10.73 -12.92
N VAL A 47 -3.56 9.79 -12.21
CA VAL A 47 -3.27 8.45 -12.76
C VAL A 47 -4.56 7.71 -13.13
N PHE A 48 -5.58 7.77 -12.26
CA PHE A 48 -6.88 7.16 -12.51
C PHE A 48 -7.54 7.73 -13.77
N ASP A 49 -7.53 9.05 -13.92
CA ASP A 49 -8.14 9.73 -15.06
C ASP A 49 -7.38 9.47 -16.37
N GLU A 50 -6.03 9.41 -16.34
CA GLU A 50 -5.22 9.04 -17.52
C GLU A 50 -5.49 7.61 -17.98
N ILE A 51 -5.57 6.65 -17.04
CA ILE A 51 -5.95 5.27 -17.39
C ILE A 51 -7.35 5.24 -17.99
N ASN A 52 -8.29 6.07 -17.50
CA ASN A 52 -9.65 6.12 -18.04
C ASN A 52 -9.75 6.66 -19.47
N LYS A 53 -8.78 7.46 -19.93
CA LYS A 53 -8.73 7.95 -21.31
C LYS A 53 -8.29 6.91 -22.33
N LEU A 54 -7.67 5.82 -21.89
CA LEU A 54 -7.25 4.72 -22.76
C LEU A 54 -8.45 4.02 -23.41
N ASN A 55 -8.26 3.57 -24.63
CA ASN A 55 -9.21 2.76 -25.39
C ASN A 55 -8.87 1.28 -25.31
N GLU A 56 -9.86 0.43 -25.54
CA GLU A 56 -9.66 -1.01 -25.65
C GLU A 56 -8.57 -1.34 -26.68
N GLY A 57 -7.65 -2.24 -26.33
CA GLY A 57 -6.52 -2.62 -27.18
C GLY A 57 -5.33 -1.67 -27.15
N ASP A 58 -5.40 -0.51 -26.47
CA ASP A 58 -4.22 0.31 -26.20
C ASP A 58 -3.16 -0.50 -25.44
N LYS A 59 -1.89 -0.09 -25.57
CA LYS A 59 -0.74 -0.81 -25.03
C LYS A 59 -0.11 -0.02 -23.90
N VAL A 60 0.07 -0.66 -22.74
CA VAL A 60 0.71 -0.05 -21.56
C VAL A 60 1.88 -0.92 -21.11
N ILE A 61 3.01 -0.28 -20.86
CA ILE A 61 4.16 -0.90 -20.19
C ILE A 61 4.05 -0.57 -18.70
N LEU A 62 4.01 -1.58 -17.84
CA LEU A 62 3.97 -1.43 -16.40
C LEU A 62 5.27 -1.97 -15.77
N SER A 63 6.00 -1.09 -15.09
CA SER A 63 7.25 -1.43 -14.41
C SER A 63 6.99 -1.91 -12.98
N PHE A 64 7.63 -3.01 -12.58
CA PHE A 64 7.58 -3.55 -11.22
C PHE A 64 8.88 -3.21 -10.49
N GLU A 65 9.02 -1.96 -10.04
CA GLU A 65 10.24 -1.47 -9.37
C GLU A 65 10.10 -1.49 -7.84
N TYR A 66 9.95 -2.67 -7.25
CA TYR A 66 9.90 -2.84 -5.79
C TYR A 66 10.36 -4.24 -5.37
N GLY A 67 10.80 -4.33 -4.12
CA GLY A 67 11.31 -5.56 -3.53
C GLY A 67 10.51 -6.00 -2.30
N PRO A 68 10.91 -7.10 -1.65
CA PRO A 68 10.18 -7.67 -0.50
C PRO A 68 9.96 -6.68 0.65
N SER A 69 10.91 -5.77 0.88
CA SER A 69 10.85 -4.76 1.94
C SER A 69 9.77 -3.69 1.71
N THR A 70 9.44 -3.38 0.45
CA THR A 70 8.45 -2.37 0.07
C THR A 70 7.16 -2.97 -0.48
N LYS A 71 7.11 -4.31 -0.64
CA LYS A 71 5.93 -5.05 -1.11
C LYS A 71 4.63 -4.68 -0.39
N PRO A 72 4.56 -4.54 0.96
CA PRO A 72 3.32 -4.21 1.64
C PRO A 72 2.69 -2.87 1.22
N GLU A 73 3.52 -1.91 0.79
CA GLU A 73 3.08 -0.60 0.33
C GLU A 73 2.81 -0.61 -1.19
N ILE A 74 3.76 -1.09 -1.99
CA ILE A 74 3.74 -0.91 -3.45
C ILE A 74 2.91 -1.97 -4.18
N HIS A 75 2.95 -3.22 -3.73
CA HIS A 75 2.29 -4.32 -4.44
C HIS A 75 0.76 -4.15 -4.55
N PRO A 76 0.04 -3.72 -3.48
CA PRO A 76 -1.39 -3.42 -3.61
C PRO A 76 -1.68 -2.34 -4.67
N MET A 77 -0.79 -1.36 -4.84
CA MET A 77 -0.93 -0.31 -5.85
C MET A 77 -0.74 -0.86 -7.27
N SER A 78 0.28 -1.70 -7.49
CA SER A 78 0.48 -2.38 -8.79
C SER A 78 -0.73 -3.24 -9.16
N ILE A 79 -1.28 -3.99 -8.21
CA ILE A 79 -2.48 -4.81 -8.43
C ILE A 79 -3.70 -3.94 -8.74
N ALA A 80 -3.87 -2.79 -8.07
CA ALA A 80 -4.97 -1.86 -8.36
C ALA A 80 -4.89 -1.29 -9.79
N ILE A 81 -3.69 -0.88 -10.22
CA ILE A 81 -3.44 -0.41 -11.59
C ILE A 81 -3.76 -1.50 -12.62
N LEU A 82 -3.25 -2.72 -12.40
CA LEU A 82 -3.53 -3.86 -13.28
C LEU A 82 -5.02 -4.15 -13.40
N LYS A 83 -5.75 -4.16 -12.27
CA LYS A 83 -7.21 -4.35 -12.29
C LYS A 83 -7.93 -3.28 -13.11
N HIS A 84 -7.51 -2.02 -12.99
CA HIS A 84 -8.09 -0.90 -13.75
C HIS A 84 -7.81 -1.03 -15.25
N LEU A 85 -6.57 -1.37 -15.62
CA LEU A 85 -6.18 -1.61 -17.01
C LEU A 85 -6.93 -2.81 -17.62
N TYR A 86 -7.00 -3.94 -16.92
CA TYR A 86 -7.68 -5.13 -17.42
C TYR A 86 -9.20 -4.97 -17.49
N ALA A 87 -9.81 -4.19 -16.58
CA ALA A 87 -11.23 -3.86 -16.67
C ALA A 87 -11.59 -3.07 -17.95
N LYS A 88 -10.59 -2.46 -18.60
CA LYS A 88 -10.72 -1.72 -19.87
C LYS A 88 -10.17 -2.49 -21.09
N ASN A 89 -9.84 -3.78 -20.96
CA ASN A 89 -9.26 -4.60 -22.02
C ASN A 89 -7.96 -4.01 -22.62
N ILE A 90 -7.12 -3.40 -21.77
CA ILE A 90 -5.82 -2.86 -22.17
C ILE A 90 -4.79 -3.99 -22.30
N GLN A 91 -3.92 -3.90 -23.31
CA GLN A 91 -2.78 -4.81 -23.47
C GLN A 91 -1.63 -4.36 -22.56
N VAL A 92 -1.32 -5.15 -21.54
CA VAL A 92 -0.28 -4.81 -20.55
C VAL A 92 0.99 -5.61 -20.78
N TYR A 93 2.12 -4.93 -20.80
CA TYR A 93 3.46 -5.51 -20.86
C TYR A 93 4.18 -5.23 -19.53
N GLY A 94 4.49 -6.28 -18.77
CA GLY A 94 5.27 -6.17 -17.55
C GLY A 94 6.76 -5.99 -17.84
N PHE A 95 7.40 -5.07 -17.14
CA PHE A 95 8.85 -4.87 -17.17
C PHE A 95 9.41 -4.78 -15.75
N ALA A 96 10.65 -5.21 -15.56
CA ALA A 96 11.39 -5.05 -14.33
C ALA A 96 12.85 -4.77 -14.66
N LEU A 97 13.37 -3.65 -14.17
CA LEU A 97 14.77 -3.30 -14.34
C LEU A 97 15.67 -4.14 -13.41
N TRP A 98 15.20 -4.42 -12.19
CA TRP A 98 15.94 -5.15 -11.17
C TRP A 98 15.43 -6.58 -10.96
N PRO A 99 16.29 -7.51 -10.48
CA PRO A 99 15.89 -8.89 -10.21
C PRO A 99 14.71 -9.03 -9.24
N ASP A 100 14.64 -8.16 -8.22
CA ASP A 100 13.54 -8.16 -7.25
C ASP A 100 12.20 -7.87 -7.93
N GLY A 101 12.20 -6.96 -8.91
CA GLY A 101 11.03 -6.61 -9.70
C GLY A 101 10.50 -7.77 -10.52
N ASN A 102 11.39 -8.63 -11.03
CA ASN A 102 11.00 -9.84 -11.76
C ASN A 102 10.18 -10.77 -10.86
N PHE A 103 10.66 -11.04 -9.64
CA PHE A 103 9.92 -11.83 -8.64
C PHE A 103 8.59 -11.17 -8.22
N MET A 104 8.47 -9.85 -8.29
CA MET A 104 7.22 -9.14 -7.97
C MET A 104 6.23 -9.04 -9.15
N SER A 105 6.70 -9.28 -10.37
CA SER A 105 5.90 -9.21 -11.60
C SER A 105 5.18 -10.50 -11.96
N THR A 106 5.45 -11.58 -11.23
CA THR A 106 4.83 -12.91 -11.34
C THR A 106 3.75 -13.11 -10.29
#